data_AF-A0A1E3WCV2-F1
#
_entry.id   AF-A0A1E3WCV2-F1
#
_cell.length_a   1.000
_cell.length_b   1.000
_cell.length_c   1.000
_cell.angle_alpha   90.00
_cell.angle_beta   90.00
_cell.angle_gamma   90.00
#
_symmetry.space_group_name_H-M   'P 1'
#
loop_
_entity.id
_entity.type
_entity.pdbx_description
1 polymer ?
#
loop_
_entity_poly.entity_id
_entity_poly.type
_entity_poly.pdbx_seq_one_letter_code
_entity_poly.pdbx_strand_id
1 'polypeptide(L)'
;MDDAFDGPDATPLTIGDLATIAPEDWPRLTFQPHTTAIRLTFTTNAVEIWSALKDGISPPAPARQPEPQALIVWRQDDMARFRPLAAEEAMMWDETVHGVRFGVLCEMLATFAGEEDAALRAATYVKTWIDSGMLTGCESQQPLGEAQSGAPSFGAGNRASVRPVSQ
;
A
#
# COMPACT_ATOMS: atom_id res chain seq x y z
N MET A 1 19.90 -5.88 -9.21
CA MET A 1 19.15 -4.70 -9.71
C MET A 1 18.21 -5.11 -10.85
N ASP A 2 17.90 -6.41 -10.98
CA ASP A 2 17.05 -6.99 -12.04
C ASP A 2 15.60 -7.27 -11.60
N ASP A 3 15.30 -7.20 -10.30
CA ASP A 3 13.96 -7.53 -9.76
C ASP A 3 12.86 -6.51 -10.09
N ALA A 4 13.18 -5.42 -10.79
CA ALA A 4 12.20 -4.41 -11.20
C ALA A 4 11.49 -4.74 -12.53
N PHE A 5 11.97 -5.73 -13.29
CA PHE A 5 11.49 -6.00 -14.65
C PHE A 5 10.60 -7.25 -14.80
N ASP A 6 10.73 -8.26 -13.91
CA ASP A 6 10.05 -9.56 -14.04
C ASP A 6 8.90 -9.77 -13.03
N GLY A 7 8.11 -8.73 -12.76
CA GLY A 7 6.85 -8.88 -12.02
C GLY A 7 5.74 -9.46 -12.92
N PRO A 8 4.91 -10.41 -12.46
CA PRO A 8 3.77 -10.90 -13.23
C PRO A 8 2.82 -9.75 -13.56
N ASP A 9 2.28 -9.71 -14.79
CA ASP A 9 1.29 -8.72 -15.19
C ASP A 9 0.08 -8.81 -14.25
N ALA A 10 -0.05 -7.83 -13.37
CA ALA A 10 -1.14 -7.73 -12.41
C ALA A 10 -2.12 -6.67 -12.91
N THR A 11 -3.39 -7.05 -13.09
CA THR A 11 -4.43 -6.12 -13.54
C THR A 11 -4.53 -4.96 -12.54
N PRO A 12 -4.40 -3.70 -12.99
CA PRO A 12 -4.55 -2.56 -12.11
C PRO A 12 -5.92 -2.50 -11.45
N LEU A 13 -5.97 -2.12 -10.18
CA LEU A 13 -7.18 -1.75 -9.47
C LEU A 13 -7.82 -0.56 -10.20
N THR A 14 -9.14 -0.56 -10.38
CA THR A 14 -9.86 0.56 -11.01
C THR A 14 -10.71 1.33 -10.00
N ILE A 15 -11.07 2.57 -10.34
CA ILE A 15 -12.04 3.34 -9.54
C ILE A 15 -13.41 2.66 -9.51
N GLY A 16 -13.77 1.93 -10.58
CA GLY A 16 -15.00 1.14 -10.64
C GLY A 16 -15.03 0.05 -9.56
N ASP A 17 -13.89 -0.61 -9.30
CA ASP A 17 -13.79 -1.63 -8.25
C ASP A 17 -14.00 -1.01 -6.86
N LEU A 18 -13.38 0.14 -6.58
CA LEU A 18 -13.59 0.85 -5.32
C LEU A 18 -15.04 1.34 -5.14
N ALA A 19 -15.70 1.74 -6.23
CA ALA A 19 -17.08 2.21 -6.18
C ALA A 19 -18.08 1.10 -5.78
N THR A 20 -17.67 -0.18 -5.83
CA THR A 20 -18.49 -1.30 -5.34
C THR A 20 -18.43 -1.48 -3.83
N ILE A 21 -17.47 -0.84 -3.16
CA ILE A 21 -17.23 -0.95 -1.73
C ILE A 21 -18.02 0.13 -0.98
N ALA A 22 -18.77 -0.27 0.04
CA ALA A 22 -19.54 0.65 0.86
C ALA A 22 -18.61 1.66 1.57
N PRO A 23 -18.97 2.96 1.62
CA PRO A 23 -18.12 3.98 2.26
C PRO A 23 -17.75 3.67 3.72
N GLU A 24 -18.61 2.97 4.47
CA GLU A 24 -18.32 2.53 5.84
C GLU A 24 -17.17 1.50 5.96
N ASP A 25 -16.85 0.80 4.87
CA ASP A 25 -15.78 -0.21 4.83
C ASP A 25 -14.43 0.37 4.39
N TRP A 26 -14.43 1.57 3.78
CA TRP A 26 -13.20 2.24 3.34
C TRP A 26 -12.11 2.33 4.41
N PRO A 27 -12.41 2.69 5.67
CA PRO A 27 -11.38 2.77 6.71
C PRO A 27 -10.66 1.44 7.00
N ARG A 28 -11.22 0.32 6.55
CA ARG A 28 -10.66 -1.04 6.73
C ARG A 28 -9.86 -1.52 5.53
N LEU A 29 -9.91 -0.79 4.41
CA LEU A 29 -9.22 -1.18 3.19
C LEU A 29 -7.71 -1.07 3.37
N THR A 30 -7.03 -2.07 2.85
CA THR A 30 -5.61 -2.06 2.54
C THR A 30 -5.46 -2.13 1.03
N PHE A 31 -4.37 -1.57 0.50
CA PHE A 31 -4.11 -1.57 -0.93
C PHE A 31 -2.88 -2.42 -1.21
N GLN A 32 -2.90 -3.07 -2.38
CA GLN A 32 -1.79 -3.87 -2.87
C GLN A 32 -1.04 -3.06 -3.92
N PRO A 33 0.21 -2.63 -3.64
CA PRO A 33 1.05 -1.97 -4.62
C PRO A 33 1.36 -2.89 -5.79
N HIS A 34 1.47 -2.31 -6.99
CA HIS A 34 1.99 -3.02 -8.14
C HIS A 34 3.41 -3.52 -7.85
N THR A 35 3.74 -4.75 -8.24
CA THR A 35 5.03 -5.40 -7.92
C THR A 35 6.24 -4.63 -8.44
N THR A 36 6.08 -3.93 -9.56
CA THR A 36 7.13 -3.07 -10.14
C THR A 36 7.19 -1.66 -9.52
N ALA A 37 6.26 -1.30 -8.63
CA ALA A 37 6.19 0.05 -8.06
C ALA A 37 7.23 0.21 -6.95
N ILE A 38 8.35 0.84 -7.28
CA ILE A 38 9.51 0.98 -6.40
C ILE A 38 9.70 2.46 -6.06
N ARG A 39 9.78 2.76 -4.77
CA ARG A 39 10.13 4.09 -4.27
C ARG A 39 11.64 4.25 -4.18
N LEU A 40 12.15 5.33 -4.75
CA LEU A 40 13.54 5.74 -4.71
C LEU A 40 13.66 7.10 -4.01
N THR A 41 14.78 7.32 -3.32
CA THR A 41 15.09 8.59 -2.67
C THR A 41 16.39 9.13 -3.21
N PHE A 42 16.39 10.38 -3.69
CA PHE A 42 17.56 11.05 -4.22
C PHE A 42 17.96 12.24 -3.35
N THR A 43 19.25 12.37 -3.06
CA THR A 43 19.82 13.54 -2.38
C THR A 43 20.38 14.58 -3.35
N THR A 44 20.12 14.41 -4.65
CA THR A 44 20.56 15.28 -5.75
C THR A 44 19.36 15.72 -6.58
N ASN A 45 19.54 16.76 -7.38
CA ASN A 45 18.53 17.23 -8.34
C ASN A 45 18.41 16.35 -9.59
N ALA A 46 18.74 15.05 -9.50
CA ALA A 46 18.65 14.12 -10.62
C ALA A 46 17.23 14.04 -11.21
N VAL A 47 16.20 14.11 -10.36
CA VAL A 47 14.79 14.09 -10.78
C VAL A 47 14.45 15.32 -11.63
N GLU A 48 14.91 16.51 -11.22
CA GLU A 48 14.70 17.76 -11.94
C GLU A 48 15.43 17.76 -13.29
N ILE A 49 16.68 17.28 -13.31
CA ILE A 49 17.46 17.10 -14.54
C ILE A 49 16.75 16.15 -15.50
N TRP A 50 16.27 14.99 -15.01
CA TRP A 50 15.55 14.02 -15.83
C TRP A 50 14.24 14.58 -16.38
N SER A 51 13.48 15.32 -15.57
CA SER A 51 12.25 15.98 -16.03
C SER A 51 12.55 17.00 -17.13
N ALA A 52 13.55 17.87 -16.92
CA ALA A 52 13.94 18.87 -17.91
C ALA A 52 14.37 18.22 -19.25
N LEU A 53 15.16 17.15 -19.19
CA LEU A 53 15.57 16.40 -20.37
C LEU A 53 14.38 15.77 -21.11
N LYS A 54 13.40 15.23 -20.38
CA LYS A 54 12.18 14.66 -20.95
C LYS A 54 11.32 15.72 -21.64
N ASP A 55 11.26 16.92 -21.05
CA ASP A 55 10.47 18.04 -21.56
C ASP A 55 11.23 18.87 -22.63
N GLY A 56 12.46 18.47 -22.99
CA GLY A 56 13.29 19.17 -23.97
C GLY A 56 13.81 20.53 -23.48
N ILE A 57 13.83 20.75 -22.17
CA ILE A 57 14.31 21.96 -21.51
C ILE A 57 15.77 21.76 -21.11
N SER A 58 16.57 22.84 -21.16
CA SER A 58 17.95 22.78 -20.66
C SER A 58 17.96 22.38 -19.18
N PRO A 59 18.63 21.28 -18.80
CA PRO A 59 18.66 20.85 -17.41
C PRO A 59 19.45 21.83 -16.55
N PRO A 60 19.10 21.96 -15.25
CA PRO A 60 19.90 22.71 -14.30
C PRO A 60 21.25 22.02 -14.06
N ALA A 61 22.20 22.76 -13.47
CA ALA A 61 23.48 22.19 -13.07
C ALA A 61 23.27 21.12 -11.97
N PRO A 62 24.04 20.01 -11.97
CA PRO A 62 23.99 19.01 -10.91
C PRO A 62 24.28 19.61 -9.53
N ALA A 63 23.38 19.40 -8.59
CA ALA A 63 23.45 19.92 -7.23
C ALA A 63 22.92 18.89 -6.22
N ARG A 64 23.39 19.00 -4.97
CA ARG A 64 22.73 18.33 -3.84
C ARG A 64 21.48 19.10 -3.46
N GLN A 65 20.41 18.36 -3.17
CA GLN A 65 19.20 18.93 -2.64
C GLN A 65 19.32 19.08 -1.11
N PRO A 66 18.78 20.15 -0.51
CA PRO A 66 18.76 20.30 0.94
C PRO A 66 17.87 19.24 1.61
N GLU A 67 16.81 18.80 0.93
CA GLU A 67 15.93 17.73 1.37
C GLU A 67 15.93 16.58 0.35
N PRO A 68 15.90 15.31 0.78
CA PRO A 68 15.81 14.19 -0.15
C PRO A 68 14.50 14.21 -0.94
N GLN A 69 14.58 14.08 -2.26
CA GLN A 69 13.43 13.99 -3.14
C GLN A 69 12.99 12.53 -3.28
N ALA A 70 11.74 12.23 -2.94
CA ALA A 70 11.13 10.94 -3.21
C ALA A 70 10.63 10.87 -4.66
N LEU A 71 10.82 9.72 -5.29
CA LEU A 71 10.35 9.37 -6.62
C LEU A 71 9.77 7.95 -6.56
N ILE A 72 8.71 7.69 -7.31
CA ILE A 72 8.25 6.34 -7.59
C ILE A 72 8.47 6.00 -9.06
N VAL A 73 8.89 4.76 -9.31
CA VAL A 73 9.05 4.18 -10.64
C VAL A 73 8.17 2.93 -10.71
N TRP A 74 7.43 2.76 -11.80
CA TRP A 74 6.59 1.58 -12.02
C TRP A 74 6.46 1.30 -13.53
N ARG A 75 5.93 0.14 -13.89
CA ARG A 75 5.61 -0.22 -15.28
C ARG A 75 4.13 0.04 -15.54
N GLN A 76 3.82 0.66 -16.66
CA GLN A 76 2.46 0.84 -17.17
C GLN A 76 2.49 0.63 -18.68
N ASP A 77 1.67 -0.30 -19.19
CA ASP A 77 1.60 -0.64 -20.62
C ASP A 77 2.99 -0.90 -21.24
N ASP A 78 3.81 -1.72 -20.58
CA ASP A 78 5.20 -2.04 -20.97
C ASP A 78 6.20 -0.87 -20.99
N MET A 79 5.79 0.30 -20.51
CA MET A 79 6.65 1.47 -20.41
C MET A 79 6.99 1.76 -18.94
N ALA A 80 8.27 2.03 -18.68
CA ALA A 80 8.70 2.57 -17.40
C ALA A 80 8.14 3.98 -17.22
N ARG A 81 7.37 4.17 -16.15
CA ARG A 81 6.86 5.45 -15.68
C ARG A 81 7.60 5.86 -14.42
N PHE A 82 7.73 7.16 -14.23
CA PHE A 82 8.26 7.71 -13.00
C PHE A 82 7.50 8.97 -12.62
N ARG A 83 7.39 9.23 -11.32
CA ARG A 83 6.75 10.45 -10.80
C ARG A 83 7.41 10.88 -9.48
N PRO A 84 7.72 12.17 -9.29
CA PRO A 84 8.12 12.68 -7.99
C PRO A 84 6.95 12.60 -7.01
N LEU A 85 7.26 12.26 -5.76
CA LEU A 85 6.30 12.27 -4.66
C LEU A 85 6.62 13.43 -3.72
N ALA A 86 5.58 14.11 -3.23
CA ALA A 86 5.72 15.01 -2.10
C ALA A 86 6.08 14.22 -0.83
N ALA A 87 6.65 14.87 0.18
CA ALA A 87 7.09 14.19 1.41
C ALA A 87 5.94 13.45 2.12
N GLU A 88 4.77 14.09 2.19
CA GLU A 88 3.56 13.47 2.74
C GLU A 88 3.10 12.25 1.94
N GLU A 89 3.03 12.39 0.61
CA GLU A 89 2.60 11.31 -0.27
C GLU A 89 3.58 10.11 -0.20
N ALA A 90 4.88 10.39 -0.12
CA ALA A 90 5.91 9.37 0.02
C ALA A 90 5.76 8.59 1.34
N MET A 91 5.46 9.29 2.44
CA MET A 91 5.15 8.66 3.73
C MET A 91 3.91 7.78 3.62
N MET A 92 2.82 8.29 3.04
CA MET A 92 1.59 7.52 2.87
C MET A 92 1.81 6.28 2.00
N TRP A 93 2.60 6.40 0.94
CA TRP A 93 2.95 5.28 0.06
C TRP A 93 3.69 4.18 0.83
N ASP A 94 4.70 4.53 1.64
CA ASP A 94 5.46 3.56 2.42
C ASP A 94 4.55 2.76 3.37
N GLU A 95 3.63 3.42 4.06
CA GLU A 95 2.68 2.77 4.96
C GLU A 95 1.65 1.92 4.21
N THR A 96 1.25 2.37 3.01
CA THR A 96 0.40 1.57 2.13
C THR A 96 1.10 0.27 1.72
N VAL A 97 2.40 0.32 1.40
CA VAL A 97 3.21 -0.87 1.08
C VAL A 97 3.33 -1.81 2.28
N HIS A 98 3.32 -1.29 3.51
CA HIS A 98 3.26 -2.10 4.74
C HIS A 98 1.87 -2.67 5.04
N GLY A 99 0.87 -2.41 4.20
CA GLY A 99 -0.50 -2.90 4.39
C GLY A 99 -1.25 -2.15 5.49
N VAL A 100 -0.93 -0.88 5.73
CA VAL A 100 -1.67 -0.04 6.68
C VAL A 100 -3.06 0.27 6.12
N ARG A 101 -4.07 0.20 7.01
CA ARG A 101 -5.47 0.45 6.68
C ARG A 101 -5.71 1.93 6.33
N PHE A 102 -6.57 2.20 5.37
CA PHE A 102 -6.88 3.55 4.89
C PHE A 102 -7.29 4.52 6.01
N GLY A 103 -8.08 4.06 7.00
CA GLY A 103 -8.46 4.91 8.13
C GLY A 103 -7.24 5.39 8.94
N VAL A 104 -6.26 4.51 9.14
CA VAL A 104 -5.01 4.84 9.83
C VAL A 104 -4.16 5.76 8.97
N LEU A 105 -4.10 5.54 7.65
CA LEU A 105 -3.41 6.46 6.74
C LEU A 105 -3.97 7.89 6.83
N CYS A 106 -5.30 8.04 6.88
CA CYS A 106 -5.93 9.35 7.09
C CYS A 106 -5.49 10.02 8.40
N GLU A 107 -5.43 9.27 9.51
CA GLU A 107 -4.94 9.76 10.80
C GLU A 107 -3.45 10.16 10.76
N MET A 108 -2.64 9.43 10.01
CA MET A 108 -1.22 9.76 9.81
C MET A 108 -1.05 11.04 9.01
N LEU A 109 -1.83 11.26 7.95
CA LEU A 109 -1.83 12.52 7.18
C LEU A 109 -2.31 13.70 8.03
N ALA A 110 -3.31 13.48 8.87
CA ALA A 110 -3.79 14.46 9.83
C ALA A 110 -2.68 14.88 10.80
N THR A 111 -1.89 13.91 11.27
CA THR A 111 -0.74 14.15 12.16
C THR A 111 0.42 14.85 11.44
N PHE A 112 0.65 14.53 10.16
CA PHE A 112 1.80 15.02 9.39
C PHE A 112 1.65 16.48 8.94
N ALA A 113 0.48 16.85 8.39
CA ALA A 113 0.26 18.18 7.80
C ALA A 113 -1.01 18.89 8.30
N GLY A 114 -1.67 18.35 9.32
CA GLY A 114 -2.88 18.92 9.91
C GLY A 114 -4.15 18.15 9.56
N GLU A 115 -5.12 18.19 10.46
CA GLU A 115 -6.38 17.44 10.35
C GLU A 115 -7.27 17.87 9.18
N GLU A 116 -7.12 19.13 8.75
CA GLU A 116 -7.93 19.71 7.69
C GLU A 116 -7.77 18.91 6.38
N ASP A 117 -8.91 18.43 5.88
CA ASP A 117 -9.04 17.65 4.66
C ASP A 117 -8.15 16.40 4.57
N ALA A 118 -7.61 15.88 5.69
CA ALA A 118 -6.68 14.76 5.68
C ALA A 118 -7.24 13.52 4.95
N ALA A 119 -8.51 13.19 5.19
CA ALA A 119 -9.19 12.09 4.50
C ALA A 119 -9.37 12.35 2.99
N LEU A 120 -9.67 13.59 2.60
CA LEU A 120 -9.80 13.98 1.19
C LEU A 120 -8.44 13.94 0.47
N ARG A 121 -7.37 14.37 1.14
CA ARG A 121 -5.99 14.28 0.65
C ARG A 121 -5.56 12.81 0.46
N ALA A 122 -5.82 11.96 1.47
CA ALA A 122 -5.60 10.52 1.38
C ALA A 122 -6.34 9.89 0.18
N ALA A 123 -7.63 10.19 0.03
CA ALA A 123 -8.43 9.69 -1.09
C ALA A 123 -7.91 10.18 -2.46
N THR A 124 -7.40 11.42 -2.52
CA THR A 124 -6.82 12.00 -3.73
C THR A 124 -5.53 11.28 -4.13
N TYR A 125 -4.66 10.95 -3.18
CA TYR A 125 -3.44 10.16 -3.46
C TYR A 125 -3.80 8.76 -3.94
N VAL A 126 -4.71 8.05 -3.25
CA VAL A 126 -5.18 6.72 -3.67
C VAL A 126 -5.76 6.74 -5.08
N LYS A 127 -6.63 7.73 -5.39
CA LYS A 127 -7.18 7.90 -6.73
C LYS A 127 -6.07 8.11 -7.76
N THR A 128 -5.08 8.95 -7.45
CA THR A 128 -3.94 9.20 -8.34
C THR A 128 -3.14 7.92 -8.61
N TRP A 129 -2.93 7.09 -7.59
CA TRP A 129 -2.22 5.81 -7.74
C TRP A 129 -3.01 4.82 -8.60
N ILE A 130 -4.33 4.76 -8.42
CA ILE A 130 -5.24 3.95 -9.24
C ILE A 130 -5.21 4.40 -10.71
N ASP A 131 -5.42 5.69 -10.97
CA ASP A 131 -5.43 6.24 -12.32
C ASP A 131 -4.07 6.05 -13.02
N SER A 132 -2.98 5.95 -12.23
CA SER A 132 -1.63 5.70 -12.71
C SER A 132 -1.29 4.21 -12.88
N GLY A 133 -2.19 3.30 -12.49
CA GLY A 133 -1.96 1.85 -12.52
C GLY A 133 -0.94 1.35 -11.49
N MET A 134 -0.75 2.08 -10.39
CA MET A 134 0.24 1.78 -9.35
C MET A 134 -0.26 0.79 -8.30
N LEU A 135 -1.57 0.51 -8.26
CA LEU A 135 -2.20 -0.43 -7.34
C LEU A 135 -2.85 -1.57 -8.13
N THR A 136 -2.77 -2.80 -7.62
CA THR A 136 -3.27 -4.03 -8.28
C THR A 136 -4.44 -4.66 -7.56
N GLY A 137 -4.77 -4.19 -6.35
CA GLY A 137 -5.87 -4.72 -5.57
C GLY A 137 -6.14 -3.91 -4.32
N CYS A 138 -7.29 -4.19 -3.71
CA CYS A 138 -7.61 -3.74 -2.35
C CYS A 138 -8.30 -4.87 -1.61
N GLU A 139 -8.08 -4.93 -0.29
CA GLU A 139 -8.67 -5.95 0.58
C GLU A 139 -9.12 -5.30 1.88
N SER A 140 -10.32 -5.67 2.34
CA SER A 140 -10.82 -5.27 3.65
C SER A 140 -10.17 -6.11 4.74
N GLN A 141 -9.31 -5.50 5.55
CA GLN A 141 -8.82 -6.16 6.75
C GLN A 141 -9.90 -6.14 7.83
N GLN A 142 -10.34 -7.32 8.25
CA GLN A 142 -11.14 -7.44 9.47
C GLN A 142 -10.31 -6.90 10.65
N PRO A 143 -10.91 -6.17 11.61
CA PRO A 143 -10.20 -5.84 12.83
C PRO A 143 -9.67 -7.13 13.44
N LEU A 144 -8.46 -7.09 14.00
CA LEU A 144 -7.84 -8.21 14.73
C LEU A 144 -8.72 -8.52 15.96
N GLY A 145 -9.82 -9.24 15.74
CA GLY A 145 -10.81 -9.63 16.71
C GLY A 145 -10.61 -11.09 17.01
N GLU A 146 -9.97 -11.33 18.15
CA GLU A 146 -10.04 -12.55 18.95
C GLU A 146 -9.64 -13.85 18.23
N ALA A 147 -8.50 -14.40 18.64
CA ALA A 147 -8.22 -15.82 18.49
C ALA A 147 -9.51 -16.59 18.76
N GLN A 148 -10.02 -17.28 17.73
CA GLN A 148 -11.02 -18.32 17.92
C GLN A 148 -10.36 -19.37 18.82
N SER A 149 -10.50 -19.17 20.14
CA SER A 149 -10.24 -20.18 21.15
C SER A 149 -11.32 -21.22 20.97
N GLY A 150 -11.16 -22.06 19.95
CA GLY A 150 -11.74 -23.38 19.90
C GLY A 150 -11.12 -24.16 21.05
N ALA A 151 -11.63 -23.94 22.27
CA ALA A 151 -11.37 -24.84 23.37
C ALA A 151 -11.81 -26.24 22.90
N PRO A 152 -10.94 -27.26 22.94
CA PRO A 152 -11.39 -28.62 22.71
C PRO A 152 -12.37 -28.94 23.84
N SER A 153 -13.63 -29.15 23.50
CA SER A 153 -14.62 -29.74 24.39
C SER A 153 -14.16 -31.16 24.70
N PHE A 154 -13.33 -31.32 25.74
CA PHE A 154 -13.12 -32.60 26.38
C PHE A 154 -14.40 -32.94 27.12
N GLY A 155 -15.28 -33.67 26.43
CA GLY A 155 -16.46 -34.29 27.01
C GLY A 155 -16.04 -35.18 28.18
N ALA A 156 -16.33 -34.72 29.39
CA ALA A 156 -16.32 -35.54 30.58
C ALA A 156 -17.53 -36.48 30.52
N GLY A 157 -17.28 -37.79 30.58
CA GLY A 157 -18.27 -38.78 30.99
C GLY A 157 -18.35 -39.99 30.07
N ASN A 158 -17.73 -41.11 30.46
CA ASN A 158 -18.48 -42.11 31.21
C ASN A 158 -17.55 -43.14 31.87
N ARG A 159 -17.63 -43.25 33.19
CA ARG A 159 -17.14 -44.40 33.96
C ARG A 159 -18.22 -45.47 33.87
N ALA A 160 -17.91 -46.63 33.32
CA ALA A 160 -18.63 -47.85 33.63
C ALA A 160 -17.63 -49.00 33.81
N SER A 161 -17.63 -49.52 35.03
CA SER A 161 -16.92 -50.70 35.52
C SER A 161 -17.53 -52.00 34.95
N VAL A 162 -16.92 -53.15 35.31
CA VAL A 162 -17.34 -54.58 35.15
C VAL A 162 -16.59 -55.30 34.02
N ARG A 163 -15.85 -56.41 34.17
CA ARG A 163 -15.43 -57.33 35.25
C ARG A 163 -14.30 -58.26 34.69
N PRO A 164 -13.65 -59.14 35.49
CA PRO A 164 -12.44 -59.87 35.08
C PRO A 164 -12.73 -61.21 34.36
N VAL A 165 -11.75 -61.72 33.62
CA VAL A 165 -11.70 -63.12 33.17
C VAL A 165 -10.34 -63.71 33.53
N SER A 166 -10.38 -64.74 34.37
CA SER A 166 -9.32 -65.73 34.56
C SER A 166 -9.48 -66.84 33.53
N GLN A 167 -8.40 -67.21 32.85
CA GLN A 167 -7.82 -68.57 32.77
C GLN A 167 -6.49 -68.47 32.03
#